data_AF-B0TB52-F1
#
_entry.id   AF-B0TB52-F1
#
_cell.length_a   1.000
_cell.length_b   1.000
_cell.length_c   1.000
_cell.angle_alpha   90.00
_cell.angle_beta   90.00
_cell.angle_gamma   90.00
#
_symmetry.space_group_name_H-M   'P 1'
#
loop_
_entity.id
_entity.type
_entity.pdbx_description
1 polymer ?
#
loop_
_entity_poly.entity_id
_entity_poly.type
_entity_poly.pdbx_seq_one_letter_code
_entity_poly.pdbx_strand_id
1 'polypeptide(L)'
;MNGDNRPVALNNEAQYAQTGAGRTKQLAVVAMLIAIGAVLRMVAPPIFGITPNFVIAMYCLSIVLVRPKFGEALAIGIIGGALSMVTSKSPIPYINLASEPAGALACAMIVATLSDVTIGRYSLKPLVATVIGTLVSGSLYVLINKFALNLPAAAAQGALVGVVLPVTLFNAVIAQAVYLPAKKFLRL
;
A
#
# COMPACT_ATOMS: atom_id res chain seq x y z
N MET A 1 2.37 41.53 -36.47
CA MET A 1 2.81 41.24 -35.08
C MET A 1 1.66 40.54 -34.37
N ASN A 2 1.54 39.22 -34.51
CA ASN A 2 0.49 38.45 -33.82
C ASN A 2 1.05 37.98 -32.48
N GLY A 3 0.86 38.81 -31.45
CA GLY A 3 1.17 38.45 -30.07
C GLY A 3 0.10 37.51 -29.54
N ASP A 4 0.53 36.29 -29.18
CA ASP A 4 -0.23 35.29 -28.42
C ASP A 4 -0.56 35.85 -27.03
N ASN A 5 -1.53 36.76 -26.95
CA ASN A 5 -1.98 37.40 -25.72
C ASN A 5 -3.26 36.71 -25.22
N ARG A 6 -3.20 35.38 -25.05
CA ARG A 6 -4.25 34.64 -24.34
C ARG A 6 -4.23 35.08 -22.86
N PRO A 7 -5.37 35.51 -22.28
CA PRO A 7 -5.38 36.07 -20.93
C PRO A 7 -4.93 35.02 -19.91
N VAL A 8 -3.98 35.40 -19.05
CA VAL A 8 -3.33 34.57 -18.02
C VAL A 8 -4.35 33.82 -17.14
N ALA A 9 -5.56 34.37 -16.96
CA ALA A 9 -6.66 33.72 -16.24
C ALA A 9 -7.11 32.41 -16.89
N LEU A 10 -7.25 32.34 -18.23
CA LEU A 10 -7.65 31.11 -18.93
C LEU A 10 -6.59 30.01 -18.80
N ASN A 11 -5.31 30.40 -18.77
CA ASN A 11 -4.20 29.46 -18.58
C ASN A 11 -4.21 28.88 -17.15
N ASN A 12 -4.52 29.72 -16.15
CA ASN A 12 -4.65 29.28 -14.75
C ASN A 12 -5.86 28.36 -14.54
N GLU A 13 -7.01 28.68 -15.14
CA GLU A 13 -8.22 27.84 -15.03
C GLU A 13 -8.04 26.49 -15.75
N ALA A 14 -7.44 26.49 -16.94
CA ALA A 14 -7.11 25.25 -17.65
C ALA A 14 -6.11 24.41 -16.86
N GLN A 15 -5.06 25.02 -16.31
CA GLN A 15 -4.06 24.32 -15.50
C GLN A 15 -4.65 23.79 -14.19
N TYR A 16 -5.58 24.52 -13.56
CA TYR A 16 -6.27 24.08 -12.36
C TYR A 16 -7.21 22.90 -12.65
N ALA A 17 -7.97 22.97 -13.75
CA ALA A 17 -8.83 21.88 -14.20
C ALA A 17 -8.04 20.62 -14.55
N GLN A 18 -6.87 20.75 -15.22
CA GLN A 18 -6.01 19.61 -15.54
C GLN A 18 -5.33 19.01 -14.30
N THR A 19 -4.85 19.84 -13.38
CA THR A 19 -4.24 19.38 -12.12
C THR A 19 -5.27 18.69 -11.23
N GLY A 20 -6.48 19.26 -11.14
CA GLY A 20 -7.61 18.68 -10.41
C GLY A 20 -8.04 17.34 -11.00
N ALA A 21 -8.18 17.24 -12.33
CA ALA A 21 -8.55 16.00 -13.00
C ALA A 21 -7.51 14.88 -12.80
N GLY A 22 -6.21 15.20 -12.77
CA GLY A 22 -5.14 14.26 -12.47
C GLY A 22 -5.23 13.70 -11.04
N ARG A 23 -5.44 14.58 -10.05
CA ARG A 23 -5.57 14.19 -8.64
C ARG A 23 -6.78 13.28 -8.40
N THR A 24 -7.93 13.59 -9.00
CA THR A 24 -9.14 12.77 -8.86
C THR A 24 -8.93 11.37 -9.41
N LYS A 25 -8.23 11.23 -10.55
CA LYS A 25 -7.89 9.91 -11.11
C LYS A 25 -6.97 9.12 -10.17
N GLN A 26 -5.95 9.75 -9.60
CA GLN A 26 -5.04 9.09 -8.66
C GLN A 26 -5.75 8.60 -7.40
N LEU A 27 -6.64 9.42 -6.83
CA LEU A 27 -7.45 9.04 -5.67
C LEU A 27 -8.41 7.89 -6.00
N ALA A 28 -9.04 7.91 -7.19
CA ALA A 28 -9.89 6.81 -7.64
C ALA A 28 -9.12 5.49 -7.78
N VAL A 29 -7.90 5.54 -8.31
CA VAL A 29 -7.01 4.36 -8.40
C VAL A 29 -6.68 3.79 -7.03
N VAL A 30 -6.30 4.66 -6.09
CA VAL A 30 -6.00 4.27 -4.70
C VAL A 30 -7.21 3.59 -4.07
N ALA A 31 -8.39 4.23 -4.15
CA ALA A 31 -9.62 3.69 -3.58
C ALA A 31 -9.99 2.32 -4.20
N MET A 32 -9.88 2.20 -5.53
CA MET A 32 -10.19 0.96 -6.24
C MET A 32 -9.23 -0.17 -5.86
N LEU A 33 -7.92 0.08 -5.81
CA LEU A 33 -6.93 -0.93 -5.42
C LEU A 33 -7.15 -1.40 -3.98
N ILE A 34 -7.37 -0.48 -3.05
CA ILE A 34 -7.63 -0.80 -1.65
C ILE A 34 -8.91 -1.62 -1.50
N ALA A 35 -9.98 -1.24 -2.21
CA ALA A 35 -11.24 -2.00 -2.22
C ALA A 35 -11.06 -3.43 -2.75
N ILE A 36 -10.29 -3.59 -3.84
CA ILE A 36 -9.92 -4.92 -4.37
C ILE A 36 -9.17 -5.72 -3.31
N GLY A 37 -8.21 -5.12 -2.62
CA GLY A 37 -7.46 -5.77 -1.55
C GLY A 37 -8.35 -6.25 -0.40
N ALA A 38 -9.34 -5.45 0.00
CA ALA A 38 -10.30 -5.80 1.04
C ALA A 38 -11.19 -6.98 0.61
N VAL A 39 -11.76 -6.91 -0.60
CA VAL A 39 -12.59 -7.99 -1.15
C VAL A 39 -11.79 -9.29 -1.26
N LEU A 40 -10.57 -9.23 -1.81
CA LEU A 40 -9.69 -10.40 -1.91
C LEU A 40 -9.40 -11.01 -0.55
N ARG A 41 -9.15 -10.20 0.49
CA ARG A 41 -8.93 -10.69 1.85
C ARG A 41 -10.17 -11.36 2.46
N MET A 42 -11.37 -10.91 2.10
CA MET A 42 -12.62 -11.52 2.56
C MET A 42 -12.87 -12.88 1.91
N VAL A 43 -12.62 -13.00 0.61
CA VAL A 43 -12.97 -14.20 -0.17
C VAL A 43 -11.82 -15.22 -0.25
N ALA A 44 -10.57 -14.81 -0.05
CA ALA A 44 -9.43 -15.70 -0.19
C ALA A 44 -9.40 -16.75 0.94
N PRO A 45 -9.20 -18.04 0.60
CA PRO A 45 -9.03 -19.08 1.59
C PRO A 45 -7.68 -18.90 2.32
N PRO A 46 -7.55 -19.40 3.57
CA PRO A 46 -6.26 -19.49 4.23
C PRO A 46 -5.31 -20.37 3.42
N ILE A 47 -4.11 -19.87 3.12
CA ILE A 47 -3.06 -20.61 2.43
C ILE A 47 -2.11 -21.12 3.52
N PHE A 48 -2.01 -22.44 3.69
CA PHE A 48 -1.24 -23.06 4.78
C PHE A 48 -1.63 -22.57 6.19
N GLY A 49 -2.92 -22.28 6.42
CA GLY A 49 -3.42 -21.76 7.70
C GLY A 49 -3.14 -20.26 7.92
N ILE A 50 -2.49 -19.59 6.98
CA ILE A 50 -2.17 -18.16 7.03
C ILE A 50 -3.08 -17.43 6.04
N THR A 51 -3.76 -16.37 6.49
CA THR A 51 -4.53 -15.52 5.58
C THR A 51 -3.64 -14.37 5.09
N PRO A 52 -3.30 -14.29 3.80
CA PRO A 52 -2.52 -13.17 3.28
C PRO A 52 -3.27 -11.85 3.47
N ASN A 53 -2.52 -10.80 3.77
CA ASN A 53 -3.09 -9.47 3.89
C ASN A 53 -3.03 -8.74 2.54
N PHE A 54 -4.01 -9.02 1.68
CA PHE A 54 -4.11 -8.42 0.35
C PHE A 54 -4.29 -6.89 0.39
N VAL A 55 -4.81 -6.34 1.48
CA VAL A 55 -4.93 -4.89 1.67
C VAL A 55 -3.54 -4.24 1.68
N ILE A 56 -2.55 -4.88 2.33
CA ILE A 56 -1.15 -4.41 2.30
C ILE A 56 -0.58 -4.37 0.90
N ALA A 57 -0.72 -5.48 0.17
CA ALA A 57 -0.20 -5.57 -1.20
C ALA A 57 -0.79 -4.46 -2.08
N MET A 58 -2.09 -4.20 -1.96
CA MET A 58 -2.76 -3.20 -2.79
C MET A 58 -2.47 -1.76 -2.37
N TYR A 59 -2.36 -1.45 -1.07
CA TYR A 59 -2.00 -0.10 -0.67
C TYR A 59 -0.55 0.22 -1.03
N CYS A 60 0.41 -0.69 -0.83
CA CYS A 60 1.79 -0.44 -1.23
C CYS A 60 1.93 -0.31 -2.74
N LEU A 61 1.18 -1.12 -3.51
CA LEU A 61 1.10 -0.96 -4.96
C LEU A 61 0.53 0.43 -5.35
N SER A 62 -0.52 0.90 -4.69
CA SER A 62 -1.10 2.22 -4.93
C SER A 62 -0.12 3.35 -4.65
N ILE A 63 0.68 3.23 -3.57
CA ILE A 63 1.74 4.19 -3.20
C ILE A 63 2.85 4.20 -4.26
N VAL A 64 3.25 3.04 -4.77
CA VAL A 64 4.26 2.94 -5.84
C VAL A 64 3.76 3.56 -7.16
N LEU A 65 2.48 3.39 -7.48
CA LEU A 65 1.89 3.91 -8.72
C LEU A 65 1.63 5.41 -8.67
N VAL A 66 1.05 5.92 -7.58
CA VAL A 66 0.65 7.32 -7.45
C VAL A 66 1.78 8.22 -6.95
N ARG A 67 2.74 7.65 -6.21
CA ARG A 67 3.80 8.38 -5.50
C ARG A 67 3.23 9.53 -4.63
N PRO A 68 2.32 9.23 -3.70
CA PRO A 68 1.64 10.22 -2.88
C PRO A 68 2.61 10.94 -1.93
N LYS A 69 2.19 12.10 -1.42
CA LYS A 69 2.91 12.76 -0.31
C LYS A 69 2.78 11.93 0.97
N PHE A 70 3.66 12.15 1.94
CA PHE A 70 3.61 11.42 3.23
C PHE A 70 2.26 11.50 3.95
N GLY A 71 1.58 12.66 3.93
CA GLY A 71 0.24 12.80 4.52
C GLY A 71 -0.84 11.98 3.78
N GLU A 72 -0.75 11.89 2.46
CA GLU A 72 -1.65 11.06 1.65
C GLU A 72 -1.35 9.58 1.85
N ALA A 73 -0.07 9.19 1.97
CA ALA A 73 0.33 7.82 2.30
C ALA A 73 -0.15 7.40 3.70
N LEU A 74 -0.12 8.32 4.68
CA LEU A 74 -0.69 8.08 5.99
C LEU A 74 -2.20 7.82 5.91
N ALA A 75 -2.93 8.65 5.16
CA ALA A 75 -4.37 8.45 4.95
C ALA A 75 -4.67 7.10 4.28
N ILE A 76 -3.89 6.72 3.27
CA ILE A 76 -3.94 5.39 2.62
C ILE A 76 -3.76 4.27 3.65
N GLY A 77 -2.75 4.39 4.51
CA GLY A 77 -2.47 3.42 5.56
C GLY A 77 -3.58 3.34 6.62
N ILE A 78 -4.20 4.46 6.99
CA ILE A 78 -5.34 4.49 7.93
C ILE A 78 -6.55 3.77 7.32
N ILE A 79 -6.87 4.05 6.05
CA ILE A 79 -7.98 3.39 5.34
C ILE A 79 -7.67 1.89 5.18
N GLY A 80 -6.44 1.55 4.81
CA GLY A 80 -5.96 0.16 4.75
C GLY A 80 -6.05 -0.55 6.10
N GLY A 81 -5.73 0.13 7.19
CA GLY A 81 -5.86 -0.34 8.57
C GLY A 81 -7.31 -0.57 8.98
N ALA A 82 -8.21 0.36 8.66
CA ALA A 82 -9.63 0.23 8.93
C ALA A 82 -10.25 -0.96 8.18
N LEU A 83 -9.93 -1.13 6.90
CA LEU A 83 -10.41 -2.28 6.12
C LEU A 83 -9.79 -3.59 6.58
N SER A 84 -8.50 -3.57 6.92
CA SER A 84 -7.82 -4.73 7.50
C SER A 84 -8.45 -5.12 8.84
N MET A 85 -8.83 -4.16 9.68
CA MET A 85 -9.54 -4.42 10.94
C MET A 85 -10.87 -5.13 10.70
N VAL A 86 -11.69 -4.66 9.74
CA VAL A 86 -13.00 -5.27 9.44
C VAL A 86 -12.87 -6.66 8.80
N THR A 87 -11.84 -6.89 8.01
CA THR A 87 -11.64 -8.13 7.24
C THR A 87 -10.70 -9.14 7.91
N SER A 88 -10.11 -8.78 9.05
CA SER A 88 -9.12 -9.62 9.74
C SER A 88 -9.78 -10.69 10.59
N LYS A 89 -9.17 -11.88 10.59
CA LYS A 89 -9.52 -13.02 11.44
C LYS A 89 -8.62 -13.12 12.68
N SER A 90 -7.91 -12.05 13.01
CA SER A 90 -6.88 -12.01 14.07
C SER A 90 -7.47 -11.72 15.45
N PRO A 91 -6.83 -12.13 16.57
CA PRO A 91 -7.37 -11.96 17.92
C PRO A 91 -7.69 -10.51 18.30
N ILE A 92 -6.83 -9.56 17.89
CA ILE A 92 -7.03 -8.12 18.13
C ILE A 92 -6.97 -7.38 16.79
N PRO A 93 -8.10 -7.24 16.09
CA PRO A 93 -8.12 -6.65 14.75
C PRO A 93 -7.82 -5.15 14.74
N TYR A 94 -8.10 -4.44 15.84
CA TYR A 94 -7.88 -2.99 15.98
C TYR A 94 -6.40 -2.57 15.84
N ILE A 95 -5.47 -3.49 16.10
CA ILE A 95 -4.03 -3.23 15.96
C ILE A 95 -3.66 -2.90 14.51
N ASN A 96 -4.42 -3.40 13.51
CA ASN A 96 -4.21 -3.05 12.10
C ASN A 96 -4.36 -1.54 11.86
N LEU A 97 -5.18 -0.84 12.64
CA LEU A 97 -5.34 0.61 12.51
C LEU A 97 -4.07 1.38 12.88
N ALA A 98 -3.20 0.80 13.72
CA ALA A 98 -1.89 1.38 14.05
C ALA A 98 -0.77 0.80 13.17
N SER A 99 -0.83 -0.49 12.83
CA SER A 99 0.24 -1.16 12.09
C SER A 99 0.29 -0.80 10.61
N GLU A 100 -0.87 -0.68 9.95
CA GLU A 100 -0.92 -0.40 8.51
C GLU A 100 -0.47 1.03 8.14
N PRO A 101 -0.79 2.09 8.92
CA PRO A 101 -0.15 3.39 8.74
C PRO A 101 1.38 3.35 8.74
N ALA A 102 1.98 2.58 9.65
CA ALA A 102 3.43 2.44 9.71
C ALA A 102 3.98 1.74 8.46
N GLY A 103 3.30 0.68 7.98
CA GLY A 103 3.66 0.01 6.73
C GLY A 103 3.51 0.90 5.50
N ALA A 104 2.44 1.70 5.42
CA ALA A 104 2.21 2.65 4.34
C ALA A 104 3.26 3.76 4.30
N LEU A 105 3.62 4.32 5.46
CA LEU A 105 4.69 5.31 5.57
C LEU A 105 6.05 4.71 5.18
N ALA A 106 6.34 3.47 5.58
CA ALA A 106 7.55 2.78 5.17
C ALA A 106 7.59 2.55 3.65
N CYS A 107 6.46 2.11 3.06
CA CYS A 107 6.31 2.00 1.60
C CYS A 107 6.57 3.36 0.91
N ALA A 108 6.00 4.44 1.43
CA ALA A 108 6.20 5.79 0.87
C ALA A 108 7.66 6.26 0.98
N MET A 109 8.33 6.00 2.12
CA MET A 109 9.75 6.32 2.29
C MET A 109 10.62 5.57 1.29
N ILE A 110 10.38 4.27 1.08
CA ILE A 110 11.12 3.48 0.08
C ILE A 110 10.86 4.02 -1.33
N VAL A 111 9.62 4.35 -1.67
CA VAL A 111 9.28 4.91 -2.99
C VAL A 111 9.94 6.28 -3.22
N ALA A 112 10.10 7.08 -2.17
CA ALA A 112 10.75 8.39 -2.23
C ALA A 112 12.29 8.33 -2.28
N THR A 113 12.90 7.36 -1.58
CA THR A 113 14.36 7.25 -1.44
C THR A 113 15.00 6.34 -2.49
N LEU A 114 14.31 5.29 -2.91
CA LEU A 114 14.84 4.33 -3.87
C LEU A 114 14.83 4.96 -5.27
N SER A 115 16.00 5.04 -5.91
CA SER A 115 16.11 5.39 -7.33
C SER A 115 15.30 4.41 -8.18
N ASP A 116 14.87 4.82 -9.38
CA ASP A 116 14.16 3.93 -10.31
C ASP A 116 15.08 2.77 -10.76
N VAL A 117 15.19 1.74 -9.92
CA VAL A 117 15.86 0.49 -10.24
C VAL A 117 14.93 -0.30 -11.15
N THR A 118 15.14 -0.12 -12.45
CA THR A 118 14.45 -0.83 -13.52
C THR A 118 15.42 -1.82 -14.16
N ILE A 119 15.02 -3.09 -14.20
CA ILE A 119 15.70 -4.11 -14.98
C ILE A 119 14.85 -4.32 -16.24
N GLY A 120 15.23 -3.62 -17.32
CA GLY A 120 14.45 -3.59 -18.55
C GLY A 120 13.05 -2.99 -18.34
N ARG A 121 11.99 -3.78 -18.57
CA ARG A 121 10.59 -3.37 -18.38
C ARG A 121 10.06 -3.58 -16.95
N TYR A 122 10.83 -4.25 -16.10
CA TYR A 122 10.40 -4.62 -14.75
C TYR A 122 10.99 -3.64 -13.73
N SER A 123 10.14 -2.98 -12.96
CA SER A 123 10.58 -2.23 -11.78
C SER A 123 10.59 -3.15 -10.58
N LEU A 124 11.68 -3.14 -9.81
CA LEU A 124 11.76 -3.85 -8.52
C LEU A 124 11.18 -3.03 -7.37
N LYS A 125 10.82 -1.77 -7.61
CA LYS A 125 10.20 -0.88 -6.60
C LYS A 125 8.99 -1.49 -5.90
N PRO A 126 7.97 -2.04 -6.60
CA PRO A 126 6.79 -2.59 -5.92
C PRO A 126 7.14 -3.78 -5.03
N LEU A 127 8.08 -4.64 -5.45
CA LEU A 127 8.58 -5.72 -4.61
C LEU A 127 9.26 -5.19 -3.35
N VAL A 128 10.27 -4.31 -3.48
CA VAL A 128 11.03 -3.81 -2.33
C VAL A 128 10.15 -2.99 -1.38
N ALA A 129 9.33 -2.09 -1.92
CA ALA A 129 8.40 -1.30 -1.12
C ALA A 129 7.46 -2.22 -0.33
N THR A 130 6.81 -3.18 -0.99
CA THR A 130 5.85 -4.08 -0.33
C THR A 130 6.52 -5.00 0.69
N VAL A 131 7.75 -5.46 0.45
CA VAL A 131 8.51 -6.23 1.45
C VAL A 131 8.71 -5.40 2.70
N ILE A 132 9.25 -4.19 2.57
CA ILE A 132 9.54 -3.32 3.71
C ILE A 132 8.25 -2.90 4.42
N GLY A 133 7.21 -2.50 3.68
CA GLY A 133 5.92 -2.13 4.26
C GLY A 133 5.27 -3.27 5.02
N THR A 134 5.31 -4.49 4.48
CA THR A 134 4.74 -5.67 5.14
C THR A 134 5.55 -6.07 6.37
N LEU A 135 6.89 -6.00 6.32
CA LEU A 135 7.74 -6.29 7.47
C LEU A 135 7.52 -5.27 8.60
N VAL A 136 7.42 -3.98 8.27
CA VAL A 136 7.18 -2.92 9.27
C VAL A 136 5.80 -3.07 9.88
N SER A 137 4.74 -3.19 9.05
CA SER A 137 3.37 -3.39 9.54
C SER A 137 3.24 -4.69 10.34
N GLY A 138 3.72 -5.81 9.81
CA GLY A 138 3.65 -7.12 10.47
C GLY A 138 4.44 -7.20 11.77
N SER A 139 5.65 -6.62 11.80
CA SER A 139 6.46 -6.59 13.02
C SER A 139 5.81 -5.73 14.10
N LEU A 140 5.28 -4.56 13.73
CA LEU A 140 4.55 -3.71 14.65
C LEU A 140 3.27 -4.40 15.16
N TYR A 141 2.56 -5.10 14.28
CA TYR A 141 1.38 -5.89 14.64
C TYR A 141 1.71 -6.95 15.69
N VAL A 142 2.77 -7.75 15.47
CA VAL A 142 3.21 -8.78 16.42
C VAL A 142 3.71 -8.16 17.73
N LEU A 143 4.44 -7.05 17.66
CA LEU A 143 4.96 -6.36 18.84
C LEU A 143 3.82 -5.86 19.75
N ILE A 144 2.81 -5.21 19.17
CA ILE A 144 1.67 -4.72 19.94
C ILE A 144 0.87 -5.89 20.53
N ASN A 145 0.64 -6.97 19.77
CA ASN A 145 -0.02 -8.17 20.29
C ASN A 145 0.76 -8.78 21.46
N LYS A 146 2.09 -8.85 21.36
CA LYS A 146 2.95 -9.38 22.42
C LYS A 146 2.69 -8.69 23.75
N PHE A 147 2.63 -7.36 23.75
CA PHE A 147 2.36 -6.58 24.96
C PHE A 147 0.88 -6.63 25.38
N ALA A 148 -0.05 -6.55 24.43
CA ALA A 148 -1.48 -6.54 24.72
C ALA A 148 -1.98 -7.87 25.34
N LEU A 149 -1.41 -9.00 24.92
CA LEU A 149 -1.80 -10.34 25.38
C LEU A 149 -0.77 -10.99 26.31
N ASN A 150 0.30 -10.29 26.67
CA ASN A 150 1.43 -10.83 27.45
C ASN A 150 1.99 -12.15 26.88
N LEU A 151 2.14 -12.23 25.55
CA LEU A 151 2.64 -13.45 24.90
C LEU A 151 4.10 -13.74 25.26
N PRO A 152 4.47 -15.02 25.44
CA PRO A 152 5.87 -15.43 25.55
C PRO A 152 6.69 -14.97 24.34
N ALA A 153 7.97 -14.66 24.54
CA ALA A 153 8.87 -14.22 23.48
C ALA A 153 8.94 -15.24 22.31
N ALA A 154 8.93 -16.53 22.63
CA ALA A 154 8.93 -17.61 21.64
C ALA A 154 7.68 -17.59 20.74
N ALA A 155 6.51 -17.26 21.28
CA ALA A 155 5.27 -17.16 20.50
C ALA A 155 5.29 -15.94 19.55
N ALA A 156 5.83 -14.80 20.01
CA ALA A 156 6.00 -13.62 19.16
C ALA A 156 7.02 -13.87 18.03
N GLN A 157 8.13 -14.55 18.32
CA GLN A 157 9.10 -14.97 17.30
C GLN A 157 8.47 -15.97 16.31
N GLY A 158 7.69 -16.93 16.81
CA GLY A 158 6.92 -17.86 15.99
C GLY A 158 5.94 -17.15 15.06
N ALA A 159 5.27 -16.09 15.52
CA ALA A 159 4.39 -15.29 14.68
C ALA A 159 5.17 -14.48 13.62
N LEU A 160 6.34 -13.92 13.94
CA LEU A 160 7.17 -13.23 12.96
C LEU A 160 7.63 -14.17 11.85
N VAL A 161 8.19 -15.33 12.21
CA VAL A 161 8.74 -16.28 11.24
C VAL A 161 7.63 -17.03 10.51
N GLY A 162 6.63 -17.51 11.25
CA GLY A 162 5.55 -18.35 10.74
C GLY A 162 4.42 -17.59 10.05
N VAL A 163 4.24 -16.29 10.30
CA VAL A 163 3.15 -15.51 9.69
C VAL A 163 3.69 -14.31 8.91
N VAL A 164 4.51 -13.45 9.53
CA VAL A 164 4.94 -12.20 8.88
C VAL A 164 5.81 -12.47 7.65
N LEU A 165 6.76 -13.40 7.70
CA LEU A 165 7.61 -13.72 6.55
C LEU A 165 6.82 -14.32 5.37
N PRO A 166 5.95 -15.35 5.56
CA PRO A 166 5.10 -15.84 4.47
C PRO A 166 4.20 -14.76 3.88
N VAL A 167 3.54 -13.96 4.72
CA VAL A 167 2.67 -12.87 4.26
C VAL A 167 3.47 -11.83 3.46
N THR A 168 4.69 -11.53 3.90
CA THR A 168 5.60 -10.62 3.18
C THR A 168 5.92 -11.16 1.78
N LEU A 169 6.25 -12.44 1.67
CA LEU A 169 6.53 -13.07 0.37
C LEU A 169 5.31 -13.02 -0.55
N PHE A 170 4.14 -13.45 -0.06
CA PHE A 170 2.92 -13.43 -0.86
C PHE A 170 2.55 -12.02 -1.31
N ASN A 171 2.55 -11.05 -0.39
CA ASN A 171 2.21 -9.67 -0.70
C ASN A 171 3.16 -9.06 -1.72
N ALA A 172 4.47 -9.31 -1.58
CA ALA A 172 5.48 -8.80 -2.51
C ALA A 172 5.31 -9.39 -3.91
N VAL A 173 5.06 -10.69 -4.02
CA VAL A 173 4.81 -11.36 -5.31
C VAL A 173 3.54 -10.82 -5.97
N ILE A 174 2.46 -10.67 -5.21
CA ILE A 174 1.19 -10.15 -5.72
C ILE A 174 1.36 -8.70 -6.19
N ALA A 175 1.96 -7.83 -5.37
CA ALA A 175 2.19 -6.44 -5.73
C ALA A 175 3.06 -6.31 -6.99
N GLN A 176 4.11 -7.14 -7.11
CA GLN A 176 4.95 -7.18 -8.30
C GLN A 176 4.20 -7.68 -9.54
N ALA A 177 3.39 -8.73 -9.40
CA ALA A 177 2.62 -9.32 -10.50
C ALA A 177 1.54 -8.34 -11.03
N VAL A 178 0.87 -7.62 -10.12
CA VAL A 178 -0.20 -6.66 -10.47
C VAL A 178 0.35 -5.32 -10.95
N TYR A 179 1.61 -4.98 -10.66
CA TYR A 179 2.20 -3.70 -11.05
C TYR A 179 2.16 -3.44 -12.56
N LEU A 180 2.58 -4.40 -13.37
CA LEU A 180 2.60 -4.24 -14.83
C LEU A 180 1.21 -4.06 -15.45
N PRO A 181 0.20 -4.91 -15.18
CA PRO A 181 -1.13 -4.70 -15.71
C PRO A 181 -1.72 -3.39 -15.20
N ALA A 182 -1.59 -3.08 -13.90
CA ALA A 182 -2.10 -1.82 -13.34
C ALA A 182 -1.48 -0.61 -14.04
N LYS A 183 -0.15 -0.57 -14.21
CA LYS A 183 0.53 0.53 -14.90
C LYS A 183 0.06 0.70 -16.35
N LYS A 184 -0.15 -0.41 -17.07
CA LYS A 184 -0.61 -0.39 -18.46
C LYS A 184 -2.05 0.13 -18.60
N PHE A 185 -2.95 -0.31 -17.72
CA PHE A 185 -4.36 0.09 -17.76
C PHE A 185 -4.58 1.52 -17.28
N LEU A 186 -3.85 1.94 -16.25
CA LEU A 186 -4.09 3.21 -15.59
C LEU A 186 -3.46 4.41 -16.33
N ARG A 187 -2.58 4.17 -17.32
CA ARG A 187 -1.88 5.21 -18.11
C ARG A 187 -1.37 6.36 -17.23
N LEU A 188 -0.80 6.01 -16.08
CA LEU A 188 -0.17 6.90 -15.10
C LEU A 188 1.30 7.14 -15.46
#